data_AF-A0A3P7DPP5-F1
#
_entry.id   AF-A0A3P7DPP5-F1
#
_cell.length_a   1.000
_cell.length_b   1.000
_cell.length_c   1.000
_cell.angle_alpha   90.00
_cell.angle_beta   90.00
_cell.angle_gamma   90.00
#
_symmetry.space_group_name_H-M   'P 1'
#
loop_
_entity.id
_entity.type
_entity.pdbx_description
1 polymer ?
#
loop_
_entity_poly.entity_id
_entity_poly.type
_entity_poly.pdbx_seq_one_letter_code
_entity_poly.pdbx_strand_id
1 'polypeptide(L)'
;MGLPRDKHHRVARIVQATTFEFVYDMVTNLQYYPLIWNCLFSFFHCDIYNGGKYPLWLSFLNDEMPYNNPAVREVENVAVLGIGTARGLANVVSTIWKKNLISEKIWKRISKPMEYGQDRITYFNLYRGHGFFYRSHPISRNEFLIIHPGHGNQNLIIDPFNKVVAVMIRNAIMWRQNALSESFDLANDIIKIANRKQQAKLLNRDARLLNSLQNLNIHDDDFV
;
A
#
# COMPACT_ATOMS: atom_id res chain seq x y z
N MET A 1 -13.47 -11.27 10.90
CA MET A 1 -12.66 -10.13 11.37
C MET A 1 -12.98 -9.94 12.85
N GLY A 2 -12.52 -8.89 13.52
CA GLY A 2 -12.55 -8.83 15.00
C GLY A 2 -11.57 -9.81 15.64
N LEU A 3 -10.86 -9.38 16.69
CA LEU A 3 -9.89 -10.23 17.37
C LEU A 3 -10.56 -11.03 18.49
N PRO A 4 -10.52 -12.37 18.47
CA PRO A 4 -11.03 -13.17 19.57
C PRO A 4 -10.35 -12.81 20.89
N ARG A 5 -11.11 -12.81 21.98
CA ARG A 5 -10.67 -12.33 23.28
C ARG A 5 -9.43 -13.04 23.82
N ASP A 6 -9.29 -14.33 23.50
CA ASP A 6 -8.13 -15.14 23.87
C ASP A 6 -6.84 -14.78 23.09
N LYS A 7 -6.93 -14.00 22.01
CA LYS A 7 -5.79 -13.62 21.15
C LYS A 7 -5.24 -12.21 21.41
N HIS A 8 -5.86 -11.40 22.27
CA HIS A 8 -5.39 -10.02 22.56
C HIS A 8 -3.92 -9.94 22.99
N HIS A 9 -3.43 -10.95 23.70
CA HIS A 9 -2.04 -11.02 24.17
C HIS A 9 -1.00 -11.12 23.03
N ARG A 10 -1.42 -11.48 21.82
CA ARG A 10 -0.53 -11.63 20.65
C ARG A 10 -0.39 -10.34 19.83
N VAL A 11 -1.15 -9.30 20.17
CA VAL A 11 -1.23 -8.09 19.37
C VAL A 11 -0.39 -7.00 19.99
N ALA A 12 0.54 -6.46 19.20
CA ALA A 12 1.35 -5.33 19.61
C ALA A 12 0.47 -4.10 19.87
N ARG A 13 0.87 -3.28 20.85
CA ARG A 13 0.18 -2.01 21.12
C ARG A 13 0.61 -0.97 20.10
N ILE A 14 -0.36 -0.18 19.65
CA ILE A 14 -0.12 0.97 18.79
C ILE A 14 0.28 2.15 19.69
N VAL A 15 1.34 2.85 19.31
CA VAL A 15 1.84 4.04 20.01
C VAL A 15 1.42 5.26 19.21
N GLN A 16 0.65 6.15 19.84
CA GLN A 16 0.22 7.42 19.24
C GLN A 16 1.39 8.42 19.26
N ALA A 17 1.51 9.24 18.21
CA ALA A 17 2.42 10.38 18.22
C ALA A 17 1.99 11.36 19.31
N THR A 18 2.94 11.98 20.00
CA THR A 18 2.63 13.08 20.92
C THR A 18 1.99 14.24 20.15
N THR A 19 1.21 15.07 20.83
CA THR A 19 0.62 16.27 20.22
C THR A 19 1.69 17.17 19.60
N PHE A 20 2.87 17.26 20.24
CA PHE A 20 4.00 18.01 19.69
C PHE A 20 4.52 17.40 18.38
N GLU A 21 4.75 16.09 18.33
CA GLU A 21 5.19 15.41 17.10
C GLU A 21 4.14 15.53 15.99
N PHE A 22 2.86 15.37 16.31
CA PHE A 22 1.77 15.55 15.35
C PHE A 22 1.78 16.97 14.75
N VAL A 23 1.79 18.00 15.61
CA VAL A 23 1.79 19.40 15.15
C VAL A 23 3.04 19.66 14.32
N TYR A 24 4.21 19.26 14.80
CA TYR A 24 5.48 19.43 14.10
C TYR A 24 5.44 18.77 12.70
N ASP A 25 4.96 17.53 12.61
CA ASP A 25 4.86 16.79 11.34
C ASP A 25 3.85 17.44 10.38
N MET A 26 2.75 18.01 10.89
CA MET A 26 1.78 18.76 10.09
C MET A 26 2.40 20.05 9.53
N VAL A 27 3.01 20.88 10.37
CA VAL A 27 3.52 22.20 9.95
C VAL A 27 4.80 22.13 9.12
N THR A 28 5.57 21.04 9.22
CA THR A 28 6.81 20.88 8.43
C THR A 28 6.59 20.24 7.06
N ASN A 29 5.41 19.68 6.80
CA ASN A 29 5.10 19.03 5.54
C ASN A 29 4.13 19.89 4.70
N LEU A 30 4.66 20.45 3.62
CA LEU A 30 3.94 21.31 2.66
C LEU A 30 2.64 20.68 2.13
N GLN A 31 2.57 19.35 2.04
CA GLN A 31 1.38 18.65 1.55
C GLN A 31 0.14 18.90 2.43
N TYR A 32 0.32 19.11 3.73
CA TYR A 32 -0.78 19.38 4.66
C TYR A 32 -1.21 20.85 4.68
N TYR A 33 -0.51 21.76 4.01
CA TYR A 33 -0.84 23.19 4.10
C TYR A 33 -2.26 23.53 3.67
N PRO A 34 -2.80 22.98 2.55
CA PRO A 34 -4.19 23.21 2.19
C PRO A 34 -5.17 22.73 3.27
N LEU A 35 -4.87 21.59 3.90
CA LEU A 35 -5.67 21.05 4.99
C LEU A 35 -5.62 21.96 6.22
N ILE A 36 -4.41 22.31 6.67
CA ILE A 36 -4.18 23.18 7.84
C ILE A 36 -4.89 24.51 7.63
N TRP A 37 -4.73 25.12 6.46
CA TRP A 37 -5.38 26.38 6.11
C TRP A 37 -6.90 26.25 6.20
N ASN A 38 -7.50 25.26 5.54
CA ASN A 38 -8.95 25.07 5.58
C ASN A 38 -9.48 24.79 6.99
N CYS A 39 -8.77 23.99 7.79
CA CYS A 39 -9.18 23.72 9.17
C CYS A 39 -9.07 24.96 10.05
N LEU A 40 -8.03 25.78 9.92
CA LEU A 40 -7.88 27.01 10.70
C LEU A 40 -8.96 28.04 10.35
N PHE A 41 -9.19 28.30 9.05
CA PHE A 41 -10.19 29.28 8.61
C PHE A 41 -11.63 28.82 8.85
N SER A 42 -11.86 27.51 8.97
CA SER A 42 -13.16 26.95 9.35
C SER A 42 -13.34 26.83 10.86
N PHE A 43 -12.48 27.42 11.69
CA PHE A 43 -12.51 27.29 13.16
C PHE A 43 -12.58 25.83 13.64
N PHE A 44 -11.79 24.96 13.01
CA PHE A 44 -11.77 23.50 13.23
C PHE A 44 -13.05 22.74 12.87
N HIS A 45 -14.00 23.35 12.14
CA HIS A 45 -15.16 22.67 11.55
C HIS A 45 -14.84 22.03 10.17
N CYS A 46 -13.63 21.50 10.00
CA CYS A 46 -13.23 20.83 8.75
C CYS A 46 -13.59 19.32 8.75
N ASP A 47 -13.75 18.75 7.56
CA ASP A 47 -14.21 17.37 7.36
C ASP A 47 -13.28 16.34 8.04
N ILE A 48 -11.95 16.54 8.02
CA ILE A 48 -11.00 15.62 8.68
C ILE A 48 -11.18 15.60 10.20
N TYR A 49 -11.48 16.75 10.81
CA TYR A 49 -11.61 16.86 12.25
C TYR A 49 -12.90 16.18 12.71
N ASN A 50 -14.00 16.40 11.98
CA ASN A 50 -15.27 15.70 12.21
C ASN A 50 -15.10 14.17 12.01
N GLY A 51 -14.46 13.75 10.93
CA GLY A 51 -14.20 12.34 10.64
C GLY A 51 -13.23 11.68 11.63
N GLY A 52 -12.29 12.44 12.19
CA GLY A 52 -11.34 11.93 13.18
C GLY A 52 -11.89 11.81 14.60
N LYS A 53 -13.01 12.47 14.90
CA LYS A 53 -13.70 12.40 16.21
C LYS A 53 -14.84 11.39 16.26
N TYR A 54 -15.37 11.00 15.11
CA TYR A 54 -16.57 10.17 15.04
C TYR A 54 -16.30 8.82 14.35
N PRO A 55 -16.78 7.68 14.92
CA PRO A 55 -17.44 7.59 16.24
C PRO A 55 -16.43 7.73 17.38
N LEU A 56 -16.90 8.20 18.55
CA LEU A 56 -16.03 8.56 19.68
C LEU A 56 -15.09 7.42 20.11
N TRP A 57 -15.57 6.17 20.06
CA TRP A 57 -14.81 4.97 20.43
C TRP A 57 -13.75 4.56 19.39
N LEU A 58 -13.72 5.17 18.20
CA LEU A 58 -12.69 5.02 17.17
C LEU A 58 -11.88 6.30 16.96
N SER A 59 -12.07 7.34 17.77
CA SER A 59 -11.40 8.62 17.52
C SER A 59 -9.89 8.49 17.65
N PHE A 60 -9.18 8.78 16.55
CA PHE A 60 -7.71 8.84 16.54
C PHE A 60 -7.17 10.20 17.02
N LEU A 61 -8.05 11.12 17.38
CA LEU A 61 -7.73 12.44 17.91
C LEU A 61 -7.77 12.49 19.46
N ASN A 62 -8.12 11.38 20.11
CA ASN A 62 -8.03 11.24 21.56
C ASN A 62 -6.59 10.92 21.99
N ASP A 63 -6.25 11.28 23.22
CA ASP A 63 -4.92 11.00 23.81
C ASP A 63 -4.66 9.48 23.91
N GLU A 64 -5.70 8.71 24.22
CA GLU A 64 -5.63 7.26 24.22
C GLU A 64 -5.91 6.69 22.84
N MET A 65 -4.99 5.88 22.34
CA MET A 65 -5.15 5.13 21.10
C MET A 65 -6.31 4.12 21.22
N PRO A 66 -7.47 4.35 20.57
CA PRO A 66 -8.66 3.51 20.76
C PRO A 66 -8.41 2.06 20.34
N TYR A 67 -7.54 1.85 19.36
CA TYR A 67 -7.18 0.52 18.84
C TYR A 67 -6.37 -0.32 19.84
N ASN A 68 -5.97 0.22 20.99
CA ASN A 68 -5.39 -0.56 22.09
C ASN A 68 -6.43 -1.17 23.02
N ASN A 69 -7.68 -0.72 22.96
CA ASN A 69 -8.76 -1.25 23.78
C ASN A 69 -9.24 -2.61 23.24
N PRO A 70 -9.22 -3.69 24.04
CA PRO A 70 -9.72 -5.00 23.64
C PRO A 70 -11.15 -5.00 23.10
N ALA A 71 -12.04 -4.20 23.71
CA ALA A 71 -13.44 -4.09 23.29
C ALA A 71 -13.55 -3.49 21.88
N VAL A 72 -12.66 -2.55 21.54
CA VAL A 72 -12.58 -1.96 20.19
C VAL A 72 -12.06 -3.00 19.20
N ARG A 73 -11.00 -3.73 19.54
CA ARG A 73 -10.39 -4.77 18.69
C ARG A 73 -11.30 -5.96 18.39
N GLU A 74 -12.28 -6.24 19.26
CA GLU A 74 -13.26 -7.31 19.07
C GLU A 74 -14.30 -6.98 18.00
N VAL A 75 -14.50 -5.70 17.68
CA VAL A 75 -15.50 -5.27 16.68
C VAL A 75 -15.03 -5.60 15.27
N GLU A 76 -15.93 -6.18 14.47
CA GLU A 76 -15.70 -6.39 13.05
C GLU A 76 -15.87 -5.06 12.28
N ASN A 77 -14.76 -4.38 12.02
CA ASN A 77 -14.74 -3.21 11.15
C ASN A 77 -13.67 -3.37 10.06
N VAL A 78 -14.15 -3.53 8.82
CA VAL A 78 -13.30 -3.80 7.64
C VAL A 78 -12.49 -2.60 7.17
N ALA A 79 -12.84 -1.39 7.61
CA ALA A 79 -12.19 -0.16 7.18
C ALA A 79 -10.92 0.17 8.00
N VAL A 80 -10.93 -0.10 9.31
CA VAL A 80 -9.84 0.35 10.21
C VAL A 80 -9.33 -0.68 11.23
N LEU A 81 -10.05 -1.78 11.50
CA LEU A 81 -9.70 -2.74 12.57
C LEU A 81 -9.04 -4.03 12.06
N GLY A 82 -8.42 -3.98 10.88
CA GLY A 82 -7.65 -5.11 10.36
C GLY A 82 -6.41 -5.39 11.22
N ILE A 83 -6.33 -6.58 11.81
CA ILE A 83 -5.17 -7.03 12.61
C ILE A 83 -4.45 -8.14 11.85
N GLY A 84 -3.15 -7.96 11.63
CA GLY A 84 -2.33 -8.93 10.91
C GLY A 84 -0.85 -8.63 10.97
N THR A 85 -0.07 -9.40 10.23
CA THR A 85 1.37 -9.19 10.06
C THR A 85 1.68 -8.77 8.63
N ALA A 86 2.80 -8.08 8.41
CA ALA A 86 3.21 -7.67 7.06
C ALA A 86 3.32 -8.89 6.12
N ARG A 87 3.88 -9.99 6.62
CA ARG A 87 3.97 -11.27 5.91
C ARG A 87 2.58 -11.86 5.61
N GLY A 88 1.68 -11.83 6.59
CA GLY A 88 0.31 -12.33 6.42
C GLY A 88 -0.43 -11.57 5.33
N LEU A 89 -0.38 -10.23 5.36
CA LEU A 89 -1.04 -9.39 4.37
C LEU A 89 -0.42 -9.56 2.97
N ALA A 90 0.91 -9.63 2.86
CA ALA A 90 1.58 -9.92 1.59
C ALA A 90 1.18 -11.29 1.03
N ASN A 91 1.05 -12.30 1.90
CA ASN A 91 0.63 -13.64 1.52
C ASN A 91 -0.80 -13.71 1.01
N VAL A 92 -1.72 -12.86 1.50
CA VAL A 92 -3.09 -12.80 0.97
C VAL A 92 -3.07 -12.47 -0.52
N VAL A 93 -2.41 -11.36 -0.90
CA VAL A 93 -2.30 -10.95 -2.31
C VAL A 93 -1.56 -11.99 -3.14
N SER A 94 -0.44 -12.53 -2.62
CA SER A 94 0.30 -13.61 -3.30
C SER A 94 -0.58 -14.85 -3.54
N THR A 95 -1.46 -15.19 -2.60
CA THR A 95 -2.36 -16.33 -2.72
C THR A 95 -3.44 -16.08 -3.77
N ILE A 96 -3.99 -14.87 -3.83
CA ILE A 96 -4.96 -14.49 -4.87
C ILE A 96 -4.37 -14.71 -6.27
N TRP A 97 -3.11 -14.31 -6.50
CA TRP A 97 -2.42 -14.60 -7.76
C TRP A 97 -2.17 -16.10 -7.96
N LYS A 98 -1.58 -16.78 -6.98
CA LYS A 98 -1.18 -18.21 -7.12
C LYS A 98 -2.36 -19.15 -7.33
N LYS A 99 -3.52 -18.81 -6.76
CA LYS A 99 -4.73 -19.62 -6.80
C LYS A 99 -5.77 -19.09 -7.80
N ASN A 100 -5.43 -18.06 -8.57
CA ASN A 100 -6.32 -17.42 -9.55
C ASN A 100 -7.70 -17.09 -8.95
N LEU A 101 -7.75 -16.57 -7.72
CA LEU A 101 -9.00 -16.32 -7.01
C LEU A 101 -9.82 -15.18 -7.64
N ILE A 102 -9.17 -14.34 -8.43
CA ILE A 102 -9.82 -13.37 -9.31
C ILE A 102 -9.25 -13.51 -10.73
N SER A 103 -10.08 -13.27 -11.73
CA SER A 103 -9.69 -13.45 -13.13
C SER A 103 -8.72 -12.35 -13.61
N GLU A 104 -7.95 -12.65 -14.64
CA GLU A 104 -7.06 -11.68 -15.31
C GLU A 104 -7.81 -10.44 -15.79
N LYS A 105 -9.08 -10.59 -16.19
CA LYS A 105 -9.97 -9.46 -16.53
C LYS A 105 -10.17 -8.53 -15.33
N ILE A 106 -10.37 -9.08 -14.13
CA ILE A 106 -10.51 -8.28 -12.91
C ILE A 106 -9.17 -7.63 -12.56
N TRP A 107 -8.06 -8.36 -12.61
CA TRP A 107 -6.72 -7.78 -12.38
C TRP A 107 -6.44 -6.59 -13.29
N LYS A 108 -6.70 -6.72 -14.60
CA LYS A 108 -6.54 -5.64 -15.57
C LYS A 108 -7.44 -4.43 -15.29
N ARG A 109 -8.61 -4.65 -14.71
CA ARG A 109 -9.53 -3.58 -14.32
C ARG A 109 -9.02 -2.85 -13.08
N ILE A 110 -8.67 -3.59 -12.02
CA ILE A 110 -8.23 -3.01 -10.76
C ILE A 110 -6.78 -2.51 -10.78
N SER A 111 -6.00 -2.79 -11.84
CA SER A 111 -4.64 -2.28 -11.98
C SER A 111 -4.57 -0.84 -12.50
N LYS A 112 -5.73 -0.22 -12.80
CA LYS A 112 -5.81 1.15 -13.31
C LYS A 112 -6.69 2.01 -12.42
N PRO A 113 -6.30 3.28 -12.17
CA PRO A 113 -7.17 4.21 -11.46
C PRO A 113 -8.43 4.53 -12.28
N MET A 114 -9.53 4.84 -11.59
CA MET A 114 -10.75 5.33 -12.24
C MET A 114 -10.71 6.85 -12.43
N GLU A 115 -10.04 7.56 -11.52
CA GLU A 115 -9.96 9.01 -11.56
C GLU A 115 -8.69 9.54 -10.88
N TYR A 116 -8.37 10.80 -11.20
CA TYR A 116 -7.40 11.62 -10.50
C TYR A 116 -8.11 12.89 -10.04
N GLY A 117 -8.06 13.17 -8.74
CA GLY A 117 -8.75 14.33 -8.19
C GLY A 117 -8.36 14.62 -6.76
N GLN A 118 -8.80 15.78 -6.29
CA GLN A 118 -8.60 16.18 -4.91
C GLN A 118 -9.56 15.42 -4.00
N ASP A 119 -9.01 14.82 -2.95
CA ASP A 119 -9.78 14.23 -1.89
C ASP A 119 -10.37 15.32 -0.99
N ARG A 120 -11.68 15.26 -0.73
CA ARG A 120 -12.38 16.29 0.05
C ARG A 120 -11.97 16.30 1.52
N ILE A 121 -11.62 15.15 2.08
CA ILE A 121 -11.31 15.00 3.50
C ILE A 121 -9.87 15.42 3.79
N THR A 122 -8.93 14.95 2.99
CA THR A 122 -7.48 15.14 3.18
C THR A 122 -6.90 16.29 2.35
N TYR A 123 -7.63 16.80 1.36
CA TYR A 123 -7.19 17.81 0.38
C TYR A 123 -6.05 17.36 -0.54
N PHE A 124 -5.70 16.07 -0.52
CA PHE A 124 -4.65 15.51 -1.36
C PHE A 124 -5.14 15.19 -2.76
N ASN A 125 -4.32 15.50 -3.77
CA ASN A 125 -4.57 15.04 -5.13
C ASN A 125 -4.08 13.59 -5.28
N LEU A 126 -5.00 12.67 -5.55
CA LEU A 126 -4.74 11.24 -5.52
C LEU A 126 -5.39 10.57 -6.74
N TYR A 127 -4.71 9.55 -7.25
CA TYR A 127 -5.35 8.58 -8.14
C TYR A 127 -6.11 7.57 -7.29
N ARG A 128 -7.39 7.31 -7.62
CA ARG A 128 -8.24 6.38 -6.85
C ARG A 128 -9.19 5.58 -7.74
N GLY A 129 -9.68 4.48 -7.20
CA GLY A 129 -10.56 3.55 -7.92
C GLY A 129 -10.64 2.18 -7.26
N HIS A 130 -11.81 1.55 -7.35
CA HIS A 130 -12.02 0.16 -6.89
C HIS A 130 -11.65 -0.11 -5.41
N GLY A 131 -11.72 0.91 -4.55
CA GLY A 131 -11.34 0.80 -3.12
C GLY A 131 -9.84 0.95 -2.85
N PHE A 132 -9.04 1.31 -3.84
CA PHE A 132 -7.61 1.54 -3.69
C PHE A 132 -7.21 2.95 -4.14
N PHE A 133 -6.01 3.35 -3.71
CA PHE A 133 -5.29 4.46 -4.30
C PHE A 133 -4.24 3.93 -5.27
N TYR A 134 -3.70 4.81 -6.11
CA TYR A 134 -2.73 4.43 -7.12
C TYR A 134 -1.56 5.39 -7.17
N ARG A 135 -0.40 4.88 -7.59
CA ARG A 135 0.78 5.66 -7.90
C ARG A 135 1.39 5.15 -9.20
N SER A 136 1.94 6.05 -10.02
CA SER A 136 2.62 5.64 -11.26
C SER A 136 3.73 4.63 -10.97
N HIS A 137 3.82 3.60 -11.80
CA HIS A 137 4.82 2.55 -11.65
C HIS A 137 6.23 3.11 -11.88
N PRO A 138 7.24 2.75 -11.05
CA PRO A 138 8.56 3.39 -11.08
C PRO A 138 9.38 3.11 -12.35
N ILE A 139 8.98 2.12 -13.16
CA ILE A 139 9.73 1.68 -14.36
C ILE A 139 8.87 1.73 -15.63
N SER A 140 7.55 1.57 -15.53
CA SER A 140 6.67 1.32 -16.69
C SER A 140 5.66 2.45 -16.79
N ARG A 141 5.70 3.21 -17.88
CA ARG A 141 5.02 4.51 -17.99
C ARG A 141 3.49 4.44 -17.96
N ASN A 142 2.89 3.29 -18.24
CA ASN A 142 1.44 3.11 -18.33
C ASN A 142 0.88 2.15 -17.29
N GLU A 143 1.71 1.75 -16.33
CA GLU A 143 1.34 0.86 -15.24
C GLU A 143 1.26 1.63 -13.93
N PHE A 144 0.48 1.11 -12.99
CA PHE A 144 0.28 1.71 -11.68
C PHE A 144 0.55 0.69 -10.58
N LEU A 145 1.09 1.19 -9.48
CA LEU A 145 1.06 0.51 -8.20
C LEU A 145 -0.34 0.69 -7.60
N ILE A 146 -0.94 -0.40 -7.14
CA ILE A 146 -2.14 -0.37 -6.32
C ILE A 146 -1.68 -0.22 -4.88
N ILE A 147 -2.19 0.77 -4.16
CA ILE A 147 -1.77 1.06 -2.80
C ILE A 147 -2.96 1.24 -1.86
N HIS A 148 -2.73 0.93 -0.59
CA HIS A 148 -3.69 1.16 0.48
C HIS A 148 -2.97 1.61 1.74
N PRO A 149 -2.57 2.90 1.83
CA PRO A 149 -1.99 3.45 3.04
C PRO A 149 -3.02 3.42 4.18
N GLY A 150 -2.55 3.08 5.38
CA GLY A 150 -3.31 3.14 6.62
C GLY A 150 -2.79 4.24 7.54
N HIS A 151 -3.59 4.59 8.53
CA HIS A 151 -3.20 5.54 9.56
C HIS A 151 -1.86 5.16 10.22
N GLY A 152 -0.97 6.13 10.41
CA GLY A 152 0.39 5.88 10.89
C GLY A 152 1.40 5.48 9.82
N ASN A 153 1.10 5.75 8.53
CA ASN A 153 1.99 5.50 7.39
C ASN A 153 2.40 4.02 7.22
N GLN A 154 1.56 3.11 7.68
CA GLN A 154 1.59 1.72 7.23
C GLN A 154 1.02 1.61 5.81
N ASN A 155 1.51 0.68 5.02
CA ASN A 155 1.19 0.65 3.60
C ASN A 155 1.19 -0.76 3.02
N LEU A 156 0.19 -1.04 2.20
CA LEU A 156 0.14 -2.17 1.28
C LEU A 156 0.43 -1.63 -0.12
N ILE A 157 1.47 -2.15 -0.77
CA ILE A 157 1.86 -1.78 -2.13
C ILE A 157 1.86 -3.05 -2.98
N ILE A 158 1.01 -3.07 -4.00
CA ILE A 158 0.86 -4.17 -4.93
C ILE A 158 1.29 -3.66 -6.29
N ASP A 159 2.20 -4.39 -6.91
CA ASP A 159 2.63 -4.21 -8.29
C ASP A 159 2.11 -5.39 -9.12
N PRO A 160 0.98 -5.19 -9.84
CA PRO A 160 0.43 -6.21 -10.72
C PRO A 160 1.36 -6.55 -11.91
N PHE A 161 2.19 -5.60 -12.34
CA PHE A 161 3.04 -5.75 -13.53
C PHE A 161 4.18 -6.72 -13.27
N ASN A 162 4.96 -6.54 -12.19
CA ASN A 162 6.02 -7.49 -11.82
C ASN A 162 5.54 -8.60 -10.85
N LYS A 163 4.25 -8.60 -10.49
CA LYS A 163 3.67 -9.49 -9.46
C LYS A 163 4.42 -9.43 -8.13
N VAL A 164 4.75 -8.20 -7.71
CA VAL A 164 5.43 -7.91 -6.45
C VAL A 164 4.43 -7.37 -5.43
N VAL A 165 4.58 -7.78 -4.17
CA VAL A 165 3.83 -7.19 -3.04
C VAL A 165 4.85 -6.76 -2.00
N ALA A 166 4.75 -5.49 -1.59
CA ALA A 166 5.49 -4.94 -0.47
C ALA A 166 4.50 -4.49 0.59
N VAL A 167 4.77 -4.82 1.84
CA VAL A 167 3.92 -4.43 2.97
C VAL A 167 4.81 -3.88 4.08
N MET A 168 4.43 -2.73 4.60
CA MET A 168 5.06 -2.10 5.75
C MET A 168 4.03 -1.88 6.84
N ILE A 169 4.23 -2.51 7.99
CA ILE A 169 3.39 -2.35 9.18
C ILE A 169 4.28 -1.82 10.31
N ARG A 170 3.77 -0.83 11.04
CA ARG A 170 4.46 -0.18 12.16
C ARG A 170 3.56 -0.19 13.38
N ASN A 171 4.17 -0.24 14.57
CA ASN A 171 3.42 -0.08 15.82
C ASN A 171 3.32 1.40 16.25
N ALA A 172 4.22 2.27 15.77
CA ALA A 172 4.13 3.70 16.04
C ALA A 172 3.35 4.40 14.91
N ILE A 173 2.36 5.21 15.28
CA ILE A 173 1.68 6.12 14.36
C ILE A 173 2.63 7.27 14.04
N MET A 174 3.10 7.30 12.80
CA MET A 174 3.96 8.37 12.29
C MET A 174 3.16 9.25 11.35
N TRP A 175 3.25 10.57 11.51
CA TRP A 175 2.65 11.55 10.60
C TRP A 175 3.66 12.18 9.64
N ARG A 176 4.95 11.93 9.88
CA ARG A 176 6.06 12.35 9.02
C ARG A 176 5.91 11.84 7.59
N GLN A 177 6.12 12.73 6.63
CA GLN A 177 6.09 12.40 5.20
C GLN A 177 7.09 11.29 4.83
N ASN A 178 8.28 11.33 5.43
CA ASN A 178 9.34 10.37 5.16
C ASN A 178 8.94 8.93 5.51
N ALA A 179 8.11 8.71 6.54
CA ALA A 179 7.68 7.36 6.91
C ALA A 179 6.85 6.69 5.81
N LEU A 180 6.01 7.45 5.10
CA LEU A 180 5.30 6.93 3.94
C LEU A 180 6.24 6.74 2.74
N SER A 181 7.13 7.70 2.49
CA SER A 181 8.14 7.61 1.43
C SER A 181 9.05 6.39 1.59
N GLU A 182 9.47 6.05 2.81
CA GLU A 182 10.25 4.86 3.13
C GLU A 182 9.57 3.57 2.63
N SER A 183 8.24 3.49 2.76
CA SER A 183 7.48 2.34 2.24
C SER A 183 7.55 2.23 0.73
N PHE A 184 7.51 3.38 0.04
CA PHE A 184 7.62 3.45 -1.41
C PHE A 184 9.04 3.18 -1.89
N ASP A 185 10.06 3.72 -1.23
CA ASP A 185 11.45 3.51 -1.59
C ASP A 185 11.82 2.03 -1.48
N LEU A 186 11.43 1.39 -0.37
CA LEU A 186 11.58 -0.06 -0.21
C LEU A 186 10.88 -0.83 -1.35
N ALA A 187 9.63 -0.50 -1.65
CA ALA A 187 8.88 -1.17 -2.72
C ALA A 187 9.53 -0.96 -4.09
N ASN A 188 9.95 0.28 -4.40
CA ASN A 188 10.58 0.64 -5.66
C ASN A 188 11.88 -0.13 -5.87
N ASP A 189 12.69 -0.28 -4.82
CA ASP A 189 13.95 -1.04 -4.91
C ASP A 189 13.69 -2.53 -5.13
N ILE A 190 12.71 -3.11 -4.42
CA ILE A 190 12.29 -4.50 -4.66
C ILE A 190 11.79 -4.68 -6.10
N ILE A 191 10.98 -3.75 -6.60
CA ILE A 191 10.44 -3.77 -7.97
C ILE A 191 11.57 -3.71 -9.00
N LYS A 192 12.54 -2.81 -8.82
CA LYS A 192 13.72 -2.71 -9.69
C LYS A 192 14.53 -4.00 -9.72
N ILE A 193 14.70 -4.66 -8.58
CA ILE A 193 15.41 -5.93 -8.48
C ILE A 193 14.61 -7.05 -9.17
N ALA A 194 13.30 -7.12 -8.94
CA ALA A 194 12.41 -8.11 -9.54
C ALA A 194 12.39 -7.99 -11.07
N ASN A 195 12.23 -6.78 -11.59
CA ASN A 195 12.23 -6.50 -13.01
C ASN A 195 13.56 -6.90 -13.66
N ARG A 196 14.71 -6.57 -13.06
CA ARG A 196 16.03 -7.00 -13.55
C ARG A 196 16.15 -8.52 -13.62
N LYS A 197 15.67 -9.25 -12.59
CA LYS A 197 15.67 -10.72 -12.59
C LYS A 197 14.78 -11.30 -13.69
N GLN A 198 13.63 -10.68 -13.97
CA GLN A 198 12.73 -11.12 -15.03
C GLN A 198 13.33 -10.87 -16.41
N GLN A 199 13.93 -9.71 -16.64
CA GLN A 199 14.65 -9.40 -17.89
C GLN A 199 15.83 -10.35 -18.13
N ALA A 200 16.64 -10.63 -17.11
CA ALA A 200 17.75 -11.58 -17.21
C ALA A 200 17.27 -13.01 -17.54
N LYS A 201 16.13 -13.43 -16.99
CA LYS A 201 15.52 -14.73 -17.33
C LYS A 201 15.05 -14.79 -18.79
N LEU A 202 14.48 -13.70 -19.30
CA LEU A 202 14.06 -13.62 -20.71
C LEU A 202 15.26 -13.68 -21.65
N LEU A 203 16.29 -12.87 -21.41
CA LEU A 203 17.53 -12.88 -22.20
C LEU A 203 18.19 -14.26 -22.23
N ASN A 204 18.27 -14.94 -21.07
CA ASN A 204 18.82 -16.30 -21.01
C ASN A 204 17.96 -17.33 -21.77
N ARG A 205 16.64 -17.14 -21.82
CA ARG A 205 15.74 -18.01 -22.59
C ARG A 205 15.93 -17.80 -24.09
N ASP A 206 16.05 -16.55 -24.53
CA ASP A 206 16.24 -16.20 -25.94
C ASP A 206 17.60 -16.70 -26.44
N ALA A 207 18.67 -16.56 -25.64
CA ALA A 207 19.98 -17.11 -25.97
C ALA A 207 19.96 -18.64 -26.12
N ARG A 208 19.21 -19.37 -25.28
CA ARG A 208 19.06 -20.82 -25.40
C ARG A 208 18.29 -21.22 -26.66
N LEU A 209 17.25 -20.46 -27.02
CA LEU A 209 16.49 -20.68 -28.24
C LEU A 209 17.37 -20.47 -29.48
N LEU A 210 18.17 -19.40 -29.52
CA LEU A 210 19.10 -19.13 -30.61
C LEU A 210 20.13 -20.26 -30.77
N ASN A 211 20.74 -20.73 -29.67
CA ASN A 211 21.67 -21.86 -29.72
C ASN A 211 21.01 -23.15 -30.22
N SER A 212 19.74 -23.40 -29.82
CA SER A 212 19.02 -24.59 -30.30
C SER A 212 18.70 -24.52 -31.81
N LEU A 213 18.41 -23.33 -32.34
CA LEU A 213 18.18 -23.13 -33.76
C LEU A 213 19.48 -23.27 -34.57
N GLN A 214 20.61 -22.77 -34.05
CA GLN A 214 21.91 -22.96 -34.68
C GLN A 214 22.29 -24.43 -34.76
N ASN A 215 22.05 -25.22 -33.71
CA ASN A 215 22.33 -26.65 -33.71
C ASN A 215 21.42 -27.45 -34.65
N LEU A 216 20.20 -26.97 -34.95
CA LEU A 216 19.32 -27.59 -35.93
C LEU A 216 19.77 -27.31 -37.36
N ASN A 217 20.24 -26.10 -37.65
CA ASN A 217 20.71 -25.73 -38.99
C ASN A 217 22.04 -26.40 -39.38
N ILE A 218 22.86 -26.85 -38.43
CA ILE A 218 24.14 -27.52 -38.73
C ILE A 218 23.92 -28.96 -39.24
N HIS A 219 22.74 -29.55 -39.08
CA HIS A 219 22.46 -30.92 -39.54
C HIS A 219 21.81 -31.01 -40.94
N ASP A 220 21.40 -29.90 -41.55
CA ASP A 220 20.83 -29.91 -42.90
C ASP A 220 21.91 -29.80 -44.01
N ASP A 221 23.16 -29.47 -43.65
CA ASP A 221 24.28 -29.37 -44.61
C ASP A 221 25.03 -30.70 -44.85
N ASP A 222 24.65 -31.80 -44.17
CA ASP A 222 25.29 -33.13 -44.30
C ASP A 222 24.59 -34.07 -45.33
N PHE A 223 23.67 -33.55 -46.15
CA PHE A 223 23.01 -34.29 -47.24
C PHE A 223 23.19 -33.60 -48.62
N VAL A 224 24.42 -33.58 -49.15
CA VAL A 224 24.69 -33.33 -50.58
C VAL A 224 25.76 -34.29 -51.08
#